data_AF-A0A928P607-F1
#
_entry.id   AF-A0A928P607-F1
#
_cell.length_a   1.000
_cell.length_b   1.000
_cell.length_c   1.000
_cell.angle_alpha   90.00
_cell.angle_beta   90.00
_cell.angle_gamma   90.00
#
_symmetry.space_group_name_H-M   'P 1'
#
loop_
_entity.id
_entity.type
_entity.pdbx_description
1 polymer ?
#
loop_
_entity_poly.entity_id
_entity_poly.type
_entity_poly.pdbx_seq_one_letter_code
_entity_poly.pdbx_strand_id
1 'polypeptide(L)'
;MGFSLIFWGLIFLLSPDVATFDFLPDFLGWIMIALGLDKLGELEERLFDAKKLAKRMIGFSIVKVVFSFFTFTMGTSDMLLVTFSYMIFEVLTVFSFASNLLIGLDYLAVRLDAPLNSDRINMAKWYLYVFFALKNALMVLPTTVTFLDSKTTGNYSEDTWFIDFEGAMHVFMIFAFLLSVVITIVMLSFFIPFFREIKKNTLLQEKTLLSYKETVLNSKSRMLKKNSSVVLTLFAFGILFFCDLYVDYLDVLPTFIGFVLISVGGIFANKKLGQKTIPLTLVSCVGAVLSLANFLYRLLPMAKNKFVFDYTFAEKPLSIVLSFLSAVSLIITIFLLVKTLSYMNKAYLKDPLQDSLFLYSLGGVVLGFFAFFLYSFPSLNTTFVFPSAIFGVTFIALFINYVIKLKKQISTDNKE
;
A
#
# COMPACT_ATOMS: atom_id res chain seq x y z
N MET A 1 -20.75 -12.84 -2.28
CA MET A 1 -19.45 -13.06 -1.59
C MET A 1 -18.32 -12.39 -2.38
N GLY A 2 -17.09 -12.35 -1.84
CA GLY A 2 -15.97 -11.60 -2.44
C GLY A 2 -15.30 -12.22 -3.68
N PHE A 3 -15.82 -13.33 -4.21
CA PHE A 3 -15.24 -14.04 -5.37
C PHE A 3 -15.06 -13.17 -6.62
N SER A 4 -15.98 -12.25 -6.89
CA SER A 4 -15.84 -11.33 -8.04
C SER A 4 -14.69 -10.34 -7.88
N LEU A 5 -14.41 -9.89 -6.65
CA LEU A 5 -13.28 -9.00 -6.38
C LEU A 5 -11.94 -9.74 -6.52
N ILE A 6 -11.90 -11.01 -6.10
CA ILE A 6 -10.72 -11.87 -6.31
C ILE A 6 -10.46 -12.07 -7.80
N PHE A 7 -11.52 -12.37 -8.57
CA PHE A 7 -11.43 -12.51 -10.03
C PHE A 7 -10.87 -11.25 -10.71
N TRP A 8 -11.49 -10.10 -10.45
CA TRP A 8 -11.04 -8.85 -11.05
C TRP A 8 -9.63 -8.49 -10.60
N GLY A 9 -9.31 -8.68 -9.32
CA GLY A 9 -7.97 -8.40 -8.83
C GLY A 9 -6.91 -9.29 -9.49
N LEU A 10 -7.22 -10.55 -9.77
CA LEU A 10 -6.33 -11.43 -10.52
C LEU A 10 -6.17 -10.98 -11.98
N ILE A 11 -7.22 -10.45 -12.63
CA ILE A 11 -7.08 -9.85 -13.97
C ILE A 11 -6.10 -8.67 -13.95
N PHE A 12 -6.14 -7.82 -12.93
CA PHE A 12 -5.18 -6.73 -12.78
C PHE A 12 -3.75 -7.26 -12.66
N LEU A 13 -3.52 -8.32 -11.89
CA LEU A 13 -2.18 -8.91 -11.74
C LEU A 13 -1.69 -9.63 -13.00
N LEU A 14 -2.60 -10.04 -13.88
CA LEU A 14 -2.27 -10.58 -15.18
C LEU A 14 -1.90 -9.47 -16.18
N SER A 15 -1.65 -8.23 -15.75
CA SER A 15 -1.18 -7.16 -16.62
C SER A 15 0.19 -7.50 -17.24
N PRO A 16 0.45 -7.06 -18.49
CA PRO A 16 1.79 -7.07 -19.04
C PRO A 16 2.64 -6.00 -18.35
N ASP A 17 3.83 -6.40 -17.89
CA ASP A 17 4.84 -5.49 -17.31
C ASP A 17 6.01 -5.31 -18.28
N VAL A 18 6.61 -4.12 -18.30
CA VAL A 18 7.85 -3.85 -19.04
C VAL A 18 8.83 -3.18 -18.11
N ALA A 19 9.95 -3.85 -17.83
CA ALA A 19 10.87 -3.43 -16.77
C ALA A 19 10.11 -3.14 -15.46
N THR A 20 10.38 -2.04 -14.77
CA THR A 20 9.66 -1.67 -13.54
C THR A 20 8.30 -1.03 -13.80
N PHE A 21 7.94 -0.72 -15.05
CA PHE A 21 6.70 -0.04 -15.38
C PHE A 21 5.57 -1.04 -15.63
N ASP A 22 4.52 -0.89 -14.82
CA ASP A 22 3.30 -1.68 -14.89
C ASP A 22 2.16 -0.80 -15.43
N PHE A 23 1.54 -1.23 -16.52
CA PHE A 23 0.46 -0.50 -17.18
C PHE A 23 -0.81 -0.44 -16.32
N LEU A 24 -1.02 -1.45 -15.48
CA LEU A 24 -2.20 -1.61 -14.64
C LEU A 24 -1.69 -1.87 -13.22
N PRO A 25 -1.56 -0.83 -12.38
CA PRO A 25 -0.79 -0.94 -11.15
C PRO A 25 -1.22 -2.14 -10.29
N ASP A 26 -0.32 -3.11 -10.13
CA ASP A 26 -0.54 -4.37 -9.44
C ASP A 26 -1.13 -4.18 -8.04
N PHE A 27 -0.80 -3.07 -7.37
CA PHE A 27 -1.32 -2.76 -6.04
C PHE A 27 -2.85 -2.67 -6.03
N LEU A 28 -3.50 -2.22 -7.12
CA LEU A 28 -4.95 -2.21 -7.26
C LEU A 28 -5.49 -3.64 -7.29
N GLY A 29 -4.85 -4.52 -8.05
CA GLY A 29 -5.19 -5.95 -8.09
C GLY A 29 -5.10 -6.60 -6.71
N TRP A 30 -4.01 -6.36 -5.99
CA TRP A 30 -3.81 -6.86 -4.63
C TRP A 30 -4.83 -6.28 -3.62
N ILE A 31 -5.22 -5.01 -3.74
CA ILE A 31 -6.30 -4.41 -2.93
C ILE A 31 -7.61 -5.16 -3.16
N MET A 32 -7.99 -5.37 -4.42
CA MET A 32 -9.24 -6.06 -4.77
C MET A 32 -9.25 -7.49 -4.24
N ILE A 33 -8.15 -8.23 -4.38
CA ILE A 33 -7.99 -9.58 -3.82
C ILE A 33 -8.13 -9.57 -2.30
N ALA A 34 -7.44 -8.65 -1.61
CA ALA A 34 -7.48 -8.57 -0.16
C ALA A 34 -8.89 -8.24 0.37
N LEU A 35 -9.64 -7.40 -0.34
CA LEU A 35 -11.05 -7.09 -0.04
C LEU A 35 -11.97 -8.28 -0.34
N GLY A 36 -11.72 -9.00 -1.44
CA GLY A 36 -12.47 -10.20 -1.80
C GLY A 36 -12.29 -11.35 -0.81
N LEU A 37 -11.06 -11.52 -0.30
CA LEU A 37 -10.73 -12.49 0.74
C LEU A 37 -11.16 -12.06 2.15
N ASP A 38 -11.67 -10.84 2.33
CA ASP A 38 -11.91 -10.30 3.67
C ASP A 38 -12.94 -11.10 4.48
N LYS A 39 -13.97 -11.63 3.82
CA LYS A 39 -14.98 -12.52 4.44
C LYS A 39 -14.59 -13.99 4.38
N LEU A 40 -13.92 -14.40 3.30
CA LEU A 40 -13.55 -15.79 3.07
C LEU A 40 -12.43 -16.25 4.01
N GLY A 41 -11.44 -15.39 4.28
CA GLY A 41 -10.38 -15.66 5.25
C GLY A 41 -10.85 -15.72 6.71
N GLU A 42 -12.09 -15.34 7.02
CA GLU A 42 -12.64 -15.58 8.37
C GLU A 42 -13.22 -16.99 8.51
N LEU A 43 -13.48 -17.67 7.38
CA LEU A 43 -14.05 -19.01 7.34
C LEU A 43 -12.97 -20.08 7.27
N GLU A 44 -11.82 -19.77 6.68
CA GLU A 44 -10.76 -20.74 6.38
C GLU A 44 -9.36 -20.12 6.57
N GLU A 45 -8.48 -20.84 7.26
CA GLU A 45 -7.15 -20.35 7.67
C GLU A 45 -6.23 -20.12 6.46
N ARG A 46 -6.25 -21.00 5.47
CA ARG A 46 -5.45 -20.82 4.24
C ARG A 46 -5.85 -19.57 3.48
N LEU A 47 -7.14 -19.24 3.46
CA LEU A 47 -7.64 -18.01 2.84
C LEU A 47 -7.27 -16.77 3.66
N PHE A 48 -7.14 -16.92 4.98
CA PHE A 48 -6.58 -15.87 5.84
C PHE A 48 -5.11 -15.60 5.53
N ASP A 49 -4.31 -16.65 5.33
CA ASP A 49 -2.90 -16.50 4.96
C ASP A 49 -2.74 -15.91 3.56
N ALA A 50 -3.56 -16.32 2.60
CA ALA A 50 -3.60 -15.70 1.28
C ALA A 50 -3.92 -14.20 1.37
N LYS A 51 -4.87 -13.80 2.22
CA LYS A 51 -5.19 -12.39 2.49
C LYS A 51 -4.01 -11.64 3.10
N LYS A 52 -3.26 -12.27 4.02
CA LYS A 52 -2.07 -11.67 4.64
C LYS A 52 -0.96 -11.45 3.63
N LEU A 53 -0.74 -12.41 2.73
CA LEU A 53 0.22 -12.29 1.62
C LEU A 53 -0.22 -11.19 0.64
N ALA A 54 -1.49 -11.16 0.24
CA ALA A 54 -2.03 -10.10 -0.62
C ALA A 54 -1.81 -8.71 0.00
N LYS A 55 -2.04 -8.54 1.31
CA LYS A 55 -1.78 -7.26 2.01
C LYS A 55 -0.31 -6.85 2.01
N ARG A 56 0.62 -7.82 2.11
CA ARG A 56 2.06 -7.53 2.00
C ARG A 56 2.41 -7.08 0.59
N MET A 57 1.81 -7.73 -0.42
CA MET A 57 2.01 -7.38 -1.81
C MET A 57 1.47 -5.99 -2.18
N ILE A 58 0.39 -5.51 -1.55
CA ILE A 58 -0.06 -4.11 -1.73
C ILE A 58 1.09 -3.14 -1.42
N GLY A 59 1.72 -3.29 -0.26
CA GLY A 59 2.81 -2.40 0.16
C GLY A 59 4.02 -2.53 -0.77
N PHE A 60 4.38 -3.77 -1.11
CA PHE A 60 5.48 -4.03 -2.04
C PHE A 60 5.25 -3.44 -3.43
N SER A 61 4.04 -3.59 -4.00
CA SER A 61 3.68 -3.00 -5.30
C SER A 61 3.64 -1.48 -5.28
N ILE A 62 3.23 -0.85 -4.16
CA ILE A 62 3.33 0.61 -4.01
C ILE A 62 4.80 1.05 -4.05
N VAL A 63 5.67 0.35 -3.31
CA VAL A 63 7.11 0.63 -3.32
C VAL A 63 7.68 0.43 -4.73
N LYS A 64 7.34 -0.67 -5.43
CA LYS A 64 7.71 -0.91 -6.83
C LYS A 64 7.34 0.28 -7.71
N VAL A 65 6.07 0.72 -7.69
CA VAL A 65 5.59 1.86 -8.49
C VAL A 65 6.34 3.15 -8.18
N VAL A 66 6.58 3.46 -6.90
CA VAL A 66 7.36 4.65 -6.50
C VAL A 66 8.78 4.56 -7.05
N PHE A 67 9.44 3.41 -6.91
CA PHE A 67 10.78 3.19 -7.46
C PHE A 67 10.83 3.27 -8.99
N SER A 68 9.78 2.87 -9.70
CA SER A 68 9.68 3.01 -11.16
C SER A 68 9.73 4.46 -11.64
N PHE A 69 9.39 5.44 -10.81
CA PHE A 69 9.59 6.86 -11.15
C PHE A 69 11.05 7.29 -10.99
N PHE A 70 11.80 6.65 -10.09
CA PHE A 70 13.22 6.94 -9.86
C PHE A 70 14.14 6.20 -10.81
N THR A 71 13.68 5.12 -11.48
CA THR A 71 14.52 4.35 -12.41
C THR A 71 15.06 5.16 -13.58
N PHE A 72 14.42 6.27 -13.97
CA PHE A 72 14.96 7.20 -14.98
C PHE A 72 16.22 7.96 -14.55
N THR A 73 16.51 7.98 -13.24
CA THR A 73 17.66 8.69 -12.64
C THR A 73 18.76 7.74 -12.15
N MET A 74 18.51 6.42 -12.20
CA MET A 74 19.42 5.40 -11.68
C MET A 74 20.44 4.96 -12.75
N GLY A 75 21.62 4.52 -12.29
CA GLY A 75 22.57 3.83 -13.16
C GLY A 75 22.01 2.51 -13.67
N THR A 76 22.50 2.06 -14.82
CA THR A 76 22.08 0.81 -15.49
C THR A 76 22.25 -0.43 -14.60
N SER A 77 23.36 -0.52 -13.86
CA SER A 77 23.63 -1.60 -12.90
C SER A 77 22.61 -1.64 -11.75
N ASP A 78 22.23 -0.47 -11.25
CA ASP A 78 21.31 -0.34 -10.11
C ASP A 78 19.89 -0.70 -10.52
N MET A 79 19.48 -0.29 -11.74
CA MET A 79 18.19 -0.64 -12.31
C MET A 79 18.03 -2.16 -12.45
N LEU A 80 19.07 -2.87 -12.92
CA LEU A 80 19.06 -4.33 -12.99
C LEU A 80 18.92 -4.97 -11.60
N LEU A 81 19.74 -4.55 -10.63
CA LEU A 81 19.72 -5.09 -9.27
C LEU A 81 18.34 -4.93 -8.63
N VAL A 82 17.74 -3.74 -8.77
CA VAL A 82 16.42 -3.41 -8.24
C VAL A 82 15.35 -4.26 -8.92
N THR A 83 15.35 -4.34 -10.26
CA THR A 83 14.36 -5.12 -11.04
C THR A 83 14.44 -6.62 -10.71
N PHE A 84 15.66 -7.16 -10.57
CA PHE A 84 15.88 -8.55 -10.19
C PHE A 84 15.46 -8.85 -8.74
N SER A 85 15.71 -7.92 -7.83
CA SER A 85 15.26 -8.05 -6.44
C SER A 85 13.73 -8.06 -6.35
N TYR A 86 13.06 -7.20 -7.12
CA TYR A 86 11.60 -7.18 -7.23
C TYR A 86 11.07 -8.52 -7.77
N MET A 87 11.68 -9.03 -8.84
CA MET A 87 11.35 -10.31 -9.47
C MET A 87 11.33 -11.48 -8.47
N ILE A 88 12.41 -11.66 -7.70
CA ILE A 88 12.53 -12.77 -6.75
C ILE A 88 11.43 -12.70 -5.68
N PHE A 89 11.26 -11.52 -5.08
CA PHE A 89 10.29 -11.36 -4.00
C PHE A 89 8.85 -11.55 -4.49
N GLU A 90 8.52 -11.02 -5.67
CA GLU A 90 7.21 -11.16 -6.29
C GLU A 90 6.88 -12.63 -6.55
N VAL A 91 7.78 -13.37 -7.22
CA VAL A 91 7.58 -14.80 -7.55
C VAL A 91 7.37 -15.64 -6.29
N LEU A 92 8.24 -15.51 -5.27
CA LEU A 92 8.14 -16.30 -4.04
C LEU A 92 6.82 -16.02 -3.29
N THR A 93 6.41 -14.75 -3.24
CA THR A 93 5.20 -14.35 -2.52
C THR A 93 3.95 -14.79 -3.27
N VAL A 94 3.93 -14.66 -4.59
CA VAL A 94 2.81 -15.08 -5.44
C VAL A 94 2.63 -16.59 -5.42
N PHE A 95 3.71 -17.37 -5.41
CA PHE A 95 3.61 -18.83 -5.34
C PHE A 95 2.95 -19.27 -4.03
N SER A 96 3.39 -18.69 -2.92
CA SER A 96 2.78 -18.91 -1.60
C SER A 96 1.32 -18.47 -1.58
N PHE A 97 1.01 -17.33 -2.19
CA PHE A 97 -0.35 -16.80 -2.28
C PHE A 97 -1.27 -17.70 -3.10
N ALA A 98 -0.86 -18.13 -4.28
CA ALA A 98 -1.67 -18.95 -5.17
C ALA A 98 -1.96 -20.33 -4.56
N SER A 99 -0.97 -20.93 -3.88
CA SER A 99 -1.15 -22.18 -3.11
C SER A 99 -2.22 -22.01 -2.03
N ASN A 100 -2.07 -20.99 -1.17
CA ASN A 100 -2.99 -20.73 -0.07
C ASN A 100 -4.40 -20.36 -0.55
N LEU A 101 -4.50 -19.58 -1.64
CA LEU A 101 -5.76 -19.19 -2.23
C LEU A 101 -6.50 -20.40 -2.80
N LEU A 102 -5.88 -21.12 -3.73
CA LEU A 102 -6.58 -22.13 -4.52
C LEU A 102 -6.87 -23.39 -3.70
N ILE A 103 -5.94 -23.83 -2.87
CA ILE A 103 -6.18 -24.98 -1.99
C ILE A 103 -7.13 -24.58 -0.84
N GLY A 104 -7.08 -23.33 -0.37
CA GLY A 104 -8.05 -22.83 0.61
C GLY A 104 -9.47 -22.78 0.06
N LEU A 105 -9.63 -22.43 -1.22
CA LEU A 105 -10.94 -22.48 -1.91
C LEU A 105 -11.46 -23.90 -2.06
N ASP A 106 -10.60 -24.84 -2.44
CA ASP A 106 -10.95 -26.26 -2.56
C ASP A 106 -11.42 -26.84 -1.23
N TYR A 107 -10.63 -26.63 -0.18
CA TYR A 107 -10.96 -27.12 1.15
C TYR A 107 -12.27 -26.53 1.68
N LEU A 108 -12.49 -25.22 1.50
CA LEU A 108 -13.74 -24.58 1.88
C LEU A 108 -14.93 -25.15 1.09
N ALA A 109 -14.75 -25.43 -0.20
CA ALA A 109 -15.78 -26.00 -1.06
C ALA A 109 -16.15 -27.43 -0.63
N VAL A 110 -15.17 -28.26 -0.29
CA VAL A 110 -15.37 -29.61 0.26
C VAL A 110 -16.09 -29.54 1.61
N ARG A 111 -15.66 -28.65 2.51
CA ARG A 111 -16.26 -28.49 3.85
C ARG A 111 -17.73 -28.06 3.80
N LEU A 112 -18.13 -27.35 2.75
CA LEU A 112 -19.50 -26.87 2.55
C LEU A 112 -20.34 -27.84 1.70
N ASP A 113 -19.88 -29.05 1.40
CA ASP A 113 -20.52 -30.00 0.47
C ASP A 113 -20.89 -29.33 -0.86
N ALA A 114 -19.96 -28.55 -1.40
CA ALA A 114 -20.10 -27.79 -2.63
C ALA A 114 -18.83 -27.91 -3.48
N PRO A 115 -18.33 -29.15 -3.72
CA PRO A 115 -16.97 -29.37 -4.21
C PRO A 115 -16.74 -28.69 -5.57
N LEU A 116 -15.54 -28.13 -5.70
CA LEU A 116 -15.03 -27.64 -6.97
C LEU A 116 -14.25 -28.76 -7.66
N ASN A 117 -14.02 -28.63 -8.97
CA ASN A 117 -13.20 -29.59 -9.70
C ASN A 117 -11.72 -29.44 -9.28
N SER A 118 -11.21 -30.42 -8.52
CA SER A 118 -9.85 -30.44 -7.98
C SER A 118 -8.76 -30.36 -9.07
N ASP A 119 -8.99 -30.96 -10.23
CA ASP A 119 -8.05 -30.93 -11.35
C ASP A 119 -7.95 -29.52 -11.91
N ARG A 120 -9.08 -28.82 -12.05
CA ARG A 120 -9.10 -27.42 -12.50
C ARG A 120 -8.42 -26.49 -11.52
N ILE A 121 -8.51 -26.76 -10.21
CA ILE A 121 -7.81 -25.98 -9.18
C ILE A 121 -6.30 -26.19 -9.28
N ASN A 122 -5.85 -27.43 -9.43
CA ASN A 122 -4.42 -27.74 -9.61
C ASN A 122 -3.87 -27.15 -10.91
N MET A 123 -4.63 -27.22 -12.00
CA MET A 123 -4.29 -26.55 -13.26
C MET A 123 -4.20 -25.03 -13.08
N ALA A 124 -5.20 -24.39 -12.48
CA ALA A 124 -5.19 -22.94 -12.23
C ALA A 124 -3.96 -22.50 -11.40
N LYS A 125 -3.58 -23.31 -10.41
CA LYS A 125 -2.38 -23.08 -9.58
C LYS A 125 -1.12 -23.15 -10.41
N TRP A 126 -0.98 -24.19 -11.23
CA TRP A 126 0.17 -24.36 -12.11
C TRP A 126 0.27 -23.22 -13.13
N TYR A 127 -0.84 -22.83 -13.73
CA TYR A 127 -0.88 -21.71 -14.68
C TYR A 127 -0.47 -20.39 -14.03
N LEU A 128 -0.89 -20.11 -12.79
CA LEU A 128 -0.41 -18.94 -12.05
C LEU A 128 1.11 -19.00 -11.82
N TYR A 129 1.65 -20.16 -11.43
CA TYR A 129 3.10 -20.27 -11.23
C TYR A 129 3.88 -19.98 -12.50
N VAL A 130 3.49 -20.63 -13.60
CA VAL A 130 4.13 -20.44 -14.91
C VAL A 130 3.98 -19.01 -15.40
N PHE A 131 2.79 -18.42 -15.27
CA PHE A 131 2.55 -17.04 -15.67
C PHE A 131 3.47 -16.08 -14.94
N PHE A 132 3.47 -16.09 -13.61
CA PHE A 132 4.25 -15.12 -12.84
C PHE A 132 5.75 -15.33 -13.02
N ALA A 133 6.22 -16.57 -13.17
CA ALA A 133 7.62 -16.85 -13.50
C ALA A 133 8.00 -16.24 -14.87
N LEU A 134 7.19 -16.45 -15.90
CA LEU A 134 7.45 -15.91 -17.24
C LEU A 134 7.30 -14.38 -17.29
N LYS A 135 6.23 -13.82 -16.72
CA LYS A 135 5.99 -12.37 -16.62
C LYS A 135 7.20 -11.69 -15.97
N ASN A 136 7.63 -12.20 -14.81
CA ASN A 136 8.77 -11.63 -14.08
C ASN A 136 10.11 -11.86 -14.79
N ALA A 137 10.31 -12.96 -15.52
CA ALA A 137 11.51 -13.15 -16.34
C ALA A 137 11.57 -12.14 -17.51
N LEU A 138 10.44 -11.88 -18.17
CA LEU A 138 10.34 -10.88 -19.23
C LEU A 138 10.50 -9.45 -18.70
N MET A 139 10.16 -9.21 -17.43
CA MET A 139 10.43 -7.94 -16.75
C MET A 139 11.94 -7.63 -16.68
N VAL A 140 12.76 -8.64 -16.40
CA VAL A 140 14.22 -8.49 -16.25
C VAL A 140 14.94 -8.48 -17.61
N LEU A 141 14.37 -9.13 -18.64
CA LEU A 141 15.01 -9.28 -19.95
C LEU A 141 15.58 -7.98 -20.56
N PRO A 142 14.86 -6.83 -20.58
CA PRO A 142 15.41 -5.61 -21.15
C PRO A 142 16.57 -5.04 -20.33
N THR A 143 16.57 -5.29 -19.01
CA THR A 143 17.64 -4.85 -18.11
C THR A 143 18.88 -5.73 -18.16
N THR A 144 18.85 -6.91 -18.79
CA THR A 144 20.08 -7.74 -18.92
C THR A 144 21.06 -7.19 -19.96
N VAL A 145 20.60 -6.28 -20.84
CA VAL A 145 21.46 -5.57 -21.80
C VAL A 145 22.59 -4.82 -21.08
N THR A 146 22.40 -4.45 -19.80
CA THR A 146 23.43 -3.82 -18.97
C THR A 146 24.68 -4.69 -18.79
N PHE A 147 24.59 -6.01 -18.90
CA PHE A 147 25.76 -6.90 -18.90
C PHE A 147 26.60 -6.78 -20.19
N LEU A 148 26.02 -6.26 -21.26
CA LEU A 148 26.68 -6.02 -22.54
C LEU A 148 27.32 -4.62 -22.59
N ASP A 149 27.16 -3.78 -21.55
CA ASP A 149 27.78 -2.45 -21.48
C ASP A 149 29.28 -2.56 -21.26
N SER A 150 30.04 -2.36 -22.34
CA SER A 150 31.50 -2.40 -22.37
C SER A 150 32.18 -1.33 -21.50
N LYS A 151 31.45 -0.30 -21.04
CA LYS A 151 31.99 0.69 -20.08
C LYS A 151 32.26 0.10 -18.69
N THR A 152 31.64 -1.03 -18.35
CA THR A 152 31.84 -1.68 -17.04
C THR A 152 32.98 -2.70 -17.01
N THR A 153 33.49 -3.15 -18.17
CA THR A 153 34.49 -4.24 -18.27
C THR A 153 35.92 -3.78 -18.57
N GLY A 154 36.18 -2.47 -18.62
CA GLY A 154 37.53 -1.90 -18.48
C GLY A 154 38.55 -2.19 -19.59
N ASN A 155 38.19 -2.93 -20.63
CA ASN A 155 39.10 -3.24 -21.75
C ASN A 155 38.64 -2.52 -23.01
N TYR A 156 39.28 -1.38 -23.28
CA TYR A 156 39.28 -0.76 -24.61
C TYR A 156 40.07 -1.67 -25.56
N SER A 157 39.37 -2.44 -26.39
CA SER A 157 39.87 -2.88 -27.68
C SER A 157 38.90 -2.40 -28.75
N GLU A 158 39.41 -1.60 -29.68
CA GLU A 158 38.69 -0.78 -30.68
C GLU A 158 37.86 -1.56 -31.74
N ASP A 159 37.65 -2.87 -31.58
CA ASP A 159 37.11 -3.75 -32.63
C ASP A 159 35.82 -4.51 -32.26
N THR A 160 35.07 -4.09 -31.24
CA THR A 160 33.79 -4.74 -30.92
C THR A 160 32.61 -4.00 -31.53
N TRP A 161 31.73 -4.76 -32.20
CA TRP A 161 30.56 -4.25 -32.89
C TRP A 161 29.71 -3.44 -31.92
N PHE A 162 29.72 -2.12 -32.06
CA PHE A 162 28.94 -1.21 -31.24
C PHE A 162 27.45 -1.45 -31.52
N ILE A 163 26.85 -2.37 -30.77
CA ILE A 163 25.41 -2.41 -30.65
C ILE A 163 25.06 -1.13 -29.89
N ASP A 164 24.31 -0.25 -30.54
CA ASP A 164 23.68 0.89 -29.89
C ASP A 164 22.90 0.36 -28.68
N PHE A 165 23.48 0.53 -27.50
CA PHE A 165 23.00 -0.03 -26.23
C PHE A 165 21.56 0.42 -25.95
N GLU A 166 21.29 1.69 -26.24
CA GLU A 166 19.97 2.30 -26.07
C GLU A 166 18.99 1.68 -27.07
N GLY A 167 19.39 1.56 -28.34
CA GLY A 167 18.61 0.88 -29.38
C GLY A 167 18.27 -0.57 -29.04
N ALA A 168 19.23 -1.36 -28.58
CA ALA A 168 19.01 -2.75 -28.19
C ALA A 168 18.07 -2.88 -26.99
N MET A 169 18.24 -2.04 -25.96
CA MET A 169 17.37 -2.02 -24.79
C MET A 169 15.91 -1.75 -25.20
N HIS A 170 15.66 -0.81 -26.11
CA HIS A 170 14.31 -0.55 -26.63
C HIS A 170 13.72 -1.72 -27.41
N VAL A 171 14.52 -2.41 -28.23
CA VAL A 171 14.08 -3.61 -28.96
C VAL A 171 13.69 -4.73 -27.99
N PHE A 172 14.50 -4.99 -26.97
CA PHE A 172 14.18 -5.99 -25.94
C PHE A 172 12.96 -5.61 -25.11
N MET A 173 12.76 -4.33 -24.80
CA MET A 173 11.53 -3.85 -24.14
C MET A 173 10.28 -4.13 -24.99
N ILE A 174 10.30 -3.78 -26.27
CA ILE A 174 9.17 -4.01 -27.17
C ILE A 174 8.90 -5.51 -27.33
N PHE A 175 9.95 -6.30 -27.50
CA PHE A 175 9.84 -7.76 -27.61
C PHE A 175 9.26 -8.39 -26.33
N ALA A 176 9.79 -8.02 -25.16
CA ALA A 176 9.31 -8.48 -23.86
C ALA A 176 7.83 -8.09 -23.65
N PHE A 177 7.47 -6.86 -24.02
CA PHE A 177 6.09 -6.40 -23.96
C PHE A 177 5.16 -7.25 -24.83
N LEU A 178 5.46 -7.42 -26.11
CA LEU A 178 4.62 -8.19 -27.04
C LEU A 178 4.45 -9.64 -26.56
N LEU A 179 5.54 -10.26 -26.09
CA LEU A 179 5.49 -11.62 -25.58
C LEU A 179 4.68 -11.72 -24.27
N SER A 180 4.80 -10.74 -23.37
CA SER A 180 4.02 -10.67 -22.13
C SER A 180 2.52 -10.51 -22.40
N VAL A 181 2.13 -9.76 -23.43
CA VAL A 181 0.74 -9.61 -23.87
C VAL A 181 0.18 -10.95 -24.37
N VAL A 182 0.93 -11.68 -25.20
CA VAL A 182 0.52 -13.00 -25.70
C VAL A 182 0.32 -13.98 -24.54
N ILE A 183 1.30 -14.05 -23.62
CA ILE A 183 1.23 -14.91 -22.44
C ILE A 183 0.02 -14.55 -21.57
N THR A 184 -0.25 -13.26 -21.37
CA THR A 184 -1.41 -12.75 -20.63
C THR A 184 -2.73 -13.22 -21.24
N ILE A 185 -2.90 -13.09 -22.56
CA ILE A 185 -4.13 -13.50 -23.27
C ILE A 185 -4.36 -15.01 -23.13
N VAL A 186 -3.30 -15.80 -23.28
CA VAL A 186 -3.36 -17.27 -23.09
C VAL A 186 -3.80 -17.60 -21.67
N MET A 187 -3.23 -16.95 -20.65
CA MET A 187 -3.59 -17.21 -19.26
C MET A 187 -5.02 -16.78 -18.91
N LEU A 188 -5.47 -15.62 -19.40
CA LEU A 188 -6.85 -15.18 -19.22
C LEU A 188 -7.85 -16.18 -19.80
N SER A 189 -7.51 -16.82 -20.92
CA SER A 189 -8.35 -17.83 -21.58
C SER A 189 -8.58 -19.06 -20.70
N PHE A 190 -7.63 -19.42 -19.82
CA PHE A 190 -7.77 -20.49 -18.84
C PHE A 190 -8.44 -20.02 -17.54
N PHE A 191 -8.14 -18.80 -17.10
CA PHE A 191 -8.57 -18.28 -15.79
C PHE A 191 -10.03 -17.84 -15.76
N ILE A 192 -10.53 -17.26 -16.86
CA ILE A 192 -11.91 -16.80 -16.99
C ILE A 192 -12.91 -17.97 -16.84
N PRO A 193 -12.76 -19.11 -17.54
CA PRO A 193 -13.64 -20.27 -17.36
C PRO A 193 -13.68 -20.78 -15.91
N PHE A 194 -12.52 -20.86 -15.24
CA PHE A 194 -12.43 -21.31 -13.86
C PHE A 194 -13.25 -20.44 -12.89
N PHE A 195 -13.10 -19.12 -12.96
CA PHE A 195 -13.90 -18.22 -12.10
C PHE A 195 -15.38 -18.15 -12.51
N ARG A 196 -15.71 -18.39 -13.78
CA ARG A 196 -17.10 -18.56 -14.21
C ARG A 196 -17.75 -19.79 -13.56
N GLU A 197 -17.01 -20.89 -13.38
CA GLU A 197 -17.50 -22.08 -12.66
C GLU A 197 -17.79 -21.78 -11.19
N ILE A 198 -16.84 -21.14 -10.48
CA ILE A 198 -17.05 -20.70 -9.09
C ILE A 198 -18.25 -19.75 -8.98
N LYS A 199 -18.39 -18.83 -9.95
CA LYS A 199 -19.52 -17.88 -9.98
C LYS A 199 -20.85 -18.56 -10.27
N LYS A 200 -20.87 -19.63 -11.07
CA LYS A 200 -22.08 -20.40 -11.39
C LYS A 200 -22.50 -21.36 -10.27
N ASN A 201 -21.57 -21.75 -9.40
CA ASN A 201 -21.87 -22.58 -8.24
C ASN A 201 -22.63 -21.76 -7.16
N THR A 202 -23.95 -21.65 -7.32
CA THR A 202 -24.85 -20.92 -6.41
C THR A 202 -24.85 -21.53 -5.01
N LEU A 203 -24.81 -22.87 -4.94
CA LEU A 203 -24.77 -23.62 -3.69
C LEU A 203 -23.54 -23.23 -2.84
N LEU A 204 -22.36 -23.15 -3.46
CA LEU A 204 -21.15 -22.69 -2.79
C LEU A 204 -21.32 -21.25 -2.27
N GLN A 205 -21.85 -20.34 -3.07
CA GLN A 205 -22.01 -18.93 -2.67
C GLN A 205 -22.98 -18.76 -1.50
N GLU A 206 -24.10 -19.47 -1.55
CA GLU A 206 -25.13 -19.44 -0.52
C GLU A 206 -24.62 -20.03 0.80
N LYS A 207 -24.07 -21.24 0.77
CA LYS A 207 -23.52 -21.89 1.97
C LYS A 207 -22.36 -21.12 2.58
N THR A 208 -21.50 -20.52 1.75
CA THR A 208 -20.42 -19.65 2.25
C THR A 208 -20.99 -18.41 2.96
N LEU A 209 -22.07 -17.82 2.43
CA LEU A 209 -22.73 -16.67 3.04
C LEU A 209 -23.42 -17.02 4.35
N LEU A 210 -24.11 -18.16 4.41
CA LEU A 210 -24.75 -18.66 5.62
C LEU A 210 -23.72 -18.95 6.71
N SER A 211 -22.66 -19.71 6.38
CA SER A 211 -21.57 -20.01 7.31
C SER A 211 -20.94 -18.72 7.87
N TYR A 212 -20.73 -17.69 7.04
CA TYR A 212 -20.23 -16.40 7.50
C TYR A 212 -21.19 -15.66 8.45
N LYS A 213 -22.50 -15.71 8.17
CA LYS A 213 -23.52 -15.10 9.04
C LYS A 213 -23.53 -15.78 10.41
N GLU A 214 -23.54 -17.11 10.43
CA GLU A 214 -23.67 -17.90 11.65
C GLU A 214 -22.41 -17.82 12.53
N THR A 215 -21.24 -17.94 11.93
CA THR A 215 -19.97 -18.10 12.69
C THR A 215 -19.25 -16.78 12.97
N VAL A 216 -19.40 -15.78 12.10
CA VAL A 216 -18.63 -14.52 12.20
C VAL A 216 -19.51 -13.36 12.62
N LEU A 217 -20.62 -13.10 11.91
CA LEU A 217 -21.45 -11.93 12.18
C LEU A 217 -22.12 -11.97 13.55
N ASN A 218 -22.50 -13.15 14.02
CA ASN A 218 -23.11 -13.32 15.35
C ASN A 218 -22.11 -13.10 16.50
N SER A 219 -20.80 -13.15 16.22
CA SER A 219 -19.76 -12.93 17.24
C SER A 219 -19.40 -11.44 17.36
N LYS A 220 -20.10 -10.72 18.25
CA LYS A 220 -19.87 -9.28 18.52
C LYS A 220 -18.40 -8.97 18.81
N SER A 221 -17.72 -9.83 19.56
CA SER A 221 -16.30 -9.70 19.90
C SER A 221 -15.37 -9.76 18.66
N ARG A 222 -15.56 -10.73 17.74
CA ARG A 222 -14.73 -10.82 16.52
C ARG A 222 -14.94 -9.61 15.61
N MET A 223 -16.18 -9.14 15.49
CA MET A 223 -16.50 -7.95 14.69
C MET A 223 -15.88 -6.67 15.27
N LEU A 224 -15.90 -6.51 16.59
CA LEU A 224 -15.22 -5.39 17.26
C LEU A 224 -13.71 -5.43 17.03
N LYS A 225 -13.07 -6.60 17.19
CA LYS A 225 -11.63 -6.80 16.93
C LYS A 225 -11.23 -6.47 15.49
N LYS A 226 -12.04 -6.91 14.53
CA LYS A 226 -11.81 -6.62 13.11
C LYS A 226 -11.90 -5.12 12.82
N ASN A 227 -12.98 -4.49 13.28
CA ASN A 227 -13.22 -3.08 13.03
C ASN A 227 -12.18 -2.18 13.75
N SER A 228 -11.80 -2.53 14.98
CA SER A 228 -10.77 -1.79 15.71
C SER A 228 -9.40 -1.92 15.04
N SER A 229 -9.02 -3.12 14.56
CA SER A 229 -7.79 -3.27 13.79
C SER A 229 -7.78 -2.41 12.52
N VAL A 230 -8.90 -2.28 11.80
CA VAL A 230 -8.98 -1.46 10.59
C VAL A 230 -8.80 0.02 10.95
N VAL A 231 -9.53 0.51 11.95
CA VAL A 231 -9.43 1.90 12.43
C VAL A 231 -8.00 2.22 12.87
N LEU A 232 -7.38 1.35 13.66
CA LEU A 232 -6.00 1.50 14.12
C LEU A 232 -4.99 1.52 12.98
N THR A 233 -5.22 0.70 11.96
CA THR A 233 -4.34 0.66 10.78
C THR A 233 -4.47 1.95 9.97
N LEU A 234 -5.69 2.47 9.78
CA LEU A 234 -5.92 3.76 9.12
C LEU A 234 -5.26 4.92 9.88
N PHE A 235 -5.34 4.92 11.21
CA PHE A 235 -4.66 5.92 12.03
C PHE A 235 -3.13 5.82 11.97
N ALA A 236 -2.58 4.61 12.01
CA ALA A 236 -1.14 4.39 11.89
C ALA A 236 -0.60 4.83 10.52
N PHE A 237 -1.27 4.45 9.43
CA PHE A 237 -0.89 4.90 8.10
C PHE A 237 -1.11 6.41 7.93
N GLY A 238 -2.17 6.97 8.50
CA GLY A 238 -2.41 8.41 8.44
C GLY A 238 -1.27 9.23 9.05
N ILE A 239 -0.72 8.80 10.18
CA ILE A 239 0.42 9.47 10.84
C ILE A 239 1.73 9.33 10.05
N LEU A 240 1.93 8.24 9.30
CA LEU A 240 3.12 8.10 8.44
C LEU A 240 3.24 9.23 7.41
N PHE A 241 2.11 9.70 6.87
CA PHE A 241 2.06 10.82 5.93
C PHE A 241 2.27 12.19 6.58
N PHE A 242 2.47 12.26 7.89
CA PHE A 242 2.92 13.48 8.57
C PHE A 242 4.44 13.51 8.74
N CYS A 243 5.16 12.52 8.20
CA CYS A 243 6.61 12.58 8.06
C CYS A 243 6.94 13.51 6.90
N ASP A 244 7.59 14.63 7.20
CA ASP A 244 8.15 15.53 6.21
C ASP A 244 9.29 14.82 5.43
N LEU A 245 8.98 14.34 4.22
CA LEU A 245 9.95 13.76 3.29
C LEU A 245 9.95 14.56 2.00
N TYR A 246 10.95 15.42 1.83
CA TYR A 246 11.10 16.25 0.63
C TYR A 246 12.16 15.68 -0.30
N VAL A 247 11.80 15.51 -1.56
CA VAL A 247 12.74 15.29 -2.67
C VAL A 247 12.51 16.42 -3.65
N ASP A 248 13.56 17.18 -3.94
CA ASP A 248 13.48 18.39 -4.77
C ASP A 248 12.31 19.30 -4.37
N TYR A 249 12.18 19.60 -3.07
CA TYR A 249 11.13 20.47 -2.48
C TYR A 249 9.68 20.02 -2.70
N LEU A 250 9.46 18.87 -3.35
CA LEU A 250 8.17 18.20 -3.41
C LEU A 250 8.05 17.26 -2.22
N ASP A 251 6.91 17.34 -1.55
CA ASP A 251 6.55 16.42 -0.47
C ASP A 251 6.21 15.05 -1.08
N VAL A 252 7.08 14.07 -0.84
CA VAL A 252 6.94 12.68 -1.30
C VAL A 252 5.79 11.97 -0.59
N LEU A 253 5.49 12.36 0.64
CA LEU A 253 4.37 11.84 1.43
C LEU A 253 3.37 12.96 1.73
N PRO A 254 2.49 13.31 0.77
CA PRO A 254 1.62 14.46 0.93
C PRO A 254 0.76 14.37 2.18
N THR A 255 0.90 15.36 3.06
CA THR A 255 0.19 15.42 4.35
C THR A 255 -1.34 15.34 4.23
N PHE A 256 -1.93 15.77 3.10
CA PHE A 256 -3.37 15.66 2.85
C PHE A 256 -3.84 14.21 2.80
N ILE A 257 -3.02 13.27 2.33
CA ILE A 257 -3.34 11.83 2.33
C ILE A 257 -3.44 11.32 3.77
N GLY A 258 -2.53 11.76 4.64
CA GLY A 258 -2.57 11.46 6.07
C GLY A 258 -3.88 11.90 6.73
N PHE A 259 -4.31 13.13 6.46
CA PHE A 259 -5.59 13.66 6.93
C PHE A 259 -6.80 12.87 6.41
N VAL A 260 -6.81 12.48 5.13
CA VAL A 260 -7.87 11.66 4.54
C VAL A 260 -7.94 10.29 5.22
N LEU A 261 -6.81 9.64 5.48
CA LEU A 261 -6.78 8.35 6.16
C LEU A 261 -7.33 8.44 7.59
N ILE A 262 -6.97 9.50 8.32
CA ILE A 262 -7.49 9.74 9.68
C ILE A 262 -8.99 10.06 9.65
N SER A 263 -9.46 10.84 8.67
CA SER A 263 -10.90 11.15 8.54
C SER A 263 -11.72 9.90 8.23
N VAL A 264 -11.26 9.06 7.30
CA VAL A 264 -11.89 7.75 7.01
C VAL A 264 -11.85 6.87 8.26
N GLY A 265 -10.71 6.78 8.95
CA GLY A 265 -10.58 6.04 10.20
C GLY A 265 -11.56 6.50 11.27
N GLY A 266 -11.75 7.80 11.41
CA GLY A 266 -12.72 8.39 12.32
C GLY A 266 -14.16 8.06 11.94
N ILE A 267 -14.53 8.10 10.67
CA ILE A 267 -15.89 7.72 10.19
C ILE A 267 -16.16 6.24 10.52
N PHE A 268 -15.18 5.37 10.28
CA PHE A 268 -15.28 3.95 10.60
C PHE A 268 -15.38 3.72 12.11
N ALA A 269 -14.60 4.43 12.93
CA ALA A 269 -14.69 4.35 14.38
C ALA A 269 -16.08 4.76 14.89
N ASN A 270 -16.69 5.82 14.33
CA ASN A 270 -18.04 6.22 14.70
C ASN A 270 -19.08 5.17 14.31
N LYS A 271 -19.10 4.77 13.02
CA LYS A 271 -20.14 3.88 12.48
C LYS A 271 -20.03 2.44 12.96
N LYS A 272 -18.81 1.93 13.19
CA LYS A 272 -18.56 0.50 13.44
C LYS A 272 -18.17 0.18 14.87
N LEU A 273 -17.66 1.15 15.62
CA LEU A 273 -17.28 0.98 17.03
C LEU A 273 -18.14 1.82 17.98
N GLY A 274 -19.03 2.69 17.48
CA GLY A 274 -19.90 3.54 18.30
C GLY A 274 -19.15 4.67 19.02
N GLN A 275 -17.94 5.01 18.57
CA GLN A 275 -17.08 6.00 19.22
C GLN A 275 -17.42 7.43 18.76
N LYS A 276 -17.42 8.40 19.68
CA LYS A 276 -17.69 9.81 19.36
C LYS A 276 -16.49 10.50 18.70
N THR A 277 -16.23 10.19 17.43
CA THR A 277 -15.08 10.69 16.65
C THR A 277 -15.43 11.81 15.66
N ILE A 278 -16.65 12.35 15.72
CA ILE A 278 -17.11 13.44 14.83
C ILE A 278 -16.13 14.64 14.80
N PRO A 279 -15.64 15.14 15.96
CA PRO A 279 -14.68 16.25 15.95
C PRO A 279 -13.38 15.92 15.22
N LEU A 280 -12.85 14.71 15.44
CA LEU A 280 -11.64 14.23 14.75
C LEU A 280 -11.86 14.21 13.24
N THR A 281 -12.99 13.66 12.78
CA THR A 281 -13.30 13.59 11.35
C THR A 281 -13.45 14.96 10.71
N LEU A 282 -14.10 15.92 11.38
CA LEU A 282 -14.28 17.26 10.82
C LEU A 282 -12.95 18.02 10.71
N VAL A 283 -12.16 18.04 11.78
CA VAL A 283 -10.87 18.73 11.78
C VAL A 283 -9.92 18.11 10.75
N SER A 284 -9.86 16.78 10.66
CA SER A 284 -9.03 16.10 9.67
C SER A 284 -9.51 16.36 8.22
N CYS A 285 -10.82 16.43 7.95
CA CYS A 285 -11.31 16.84 6.63
C CYS A 285 -10.89 18.28 6.28
N VAL A 286 -10.99 19.22 7.22
CA VAL A 286 -10.53 20.60 7.01
C VAL A 286 -9.03 20.64 6.76
N GLY A 287 -8.25 19.89 7.54
CA GLY A 287 -6.80 19.75 7.35
C GLY A 287 -6.43 19.18 5.98
N ALA A 288 -7.17 18.17 5.49
CA ALA A 288 -6.98 17.61 4.16
C ALA A 288 -7.16 18.66 3.05
N VAL A 289 -8.23 19.46 3.13
CA VAL A 289 -8.50 20.51 2.13
C VAL A 289 -7.42 21.59 2.15
N LEU A 290 -7.00 22.04 3.34
CA LEU A 290 -5.97 23.05 3.50
C LEU A 290 -4.60 22.57 3.00
N SER A 291 -4.21 21.34 3.37
CA SER A 291 -2.97 20.72 2.91
C SER A 291 -2.98 20.46 1.41
N LEU A 292 -4.09 19.99 0.84
CA LEU A 292 -4.24 19.81 -0.60
C LEU A 292 -4.12 21.14 -1.35
N ALA A 293 -4.76 22.20 -0.83
CA ALA A 293 -4.64 23.54 -1.40
C ALA A 293 -3.19 24.03 -1.39
N ASN A 294 -2.46 23.83 -0.28
CA ASN A 294 -1.03 24.18 -0.19
C ASN A 294 -0.18 23.38 -1.19
N PHE A 295 -0.43 22.06 -1.29
CA PHE A 295 0.26 21.17 -2.23
C PHE A 295 0.03 21.58 -3.69
N LEU A 296 -1.23 21.77 -4.10
CA LEU A 296 -1.57 22.20 -5.46
C LEU A 296 -1.02 23.59 -5.78
N TYR A 297 -1.04 24.51 -4.82
CA TYR A 297 -0.49 25.84 -4.98
C TYR A 297 1.03 25.83 -5.24
N ARG A 298 1.76 24.87 -4.65
CA ARG A 298 3.19 24.65 -4.90
C ARG A 298 3.45 23.90 -6.22
N LEU A 299 2.58 22.96 -6.59
CA LEU A 299 2.72 22.12 -7.79
C LEU A 299 2.42 22.87 -9.11
N LEU A 300 1.37 23.69 -9.14
CA LEU A 300 0.89 24.35 -10.38
C LEU A 300 1.94 25.27 -11.05
N PRO A 301 2.73 26.06 -10.31
CA PRO A 301 3.83 26.85 -10.88
C PRO A 301 5.00 25.99 -11.39
N MET A 302 5.33 24.90 -10.68
CA MET A 302 6.39 23.96 -11.10
C MET A 302 6.08 23.34 -12.46
N ALA A 303 4.82 22.95 -12.69
CA ALA A 303 4.37 22.41 -13.96
C ALA A 303 4.40 23.43 -15.11
N LYS A 304 4.29 24.74 -14.81
CA LYS A 304 4.23 25.80 -15.82
C LYS A 304 5.60 26.37 -16.21
N ASN A 305 6.54 26.48 -15.26
CA ASN A 305 7.77 27.25 -15.44
C ASN A 305 9.04 26.42 -15.69
N LYS A 306 8.93 25.15 -16.13
CA LYS A 306 10.07 24.25 -16.42
C LYS A 306 11.15 24.30 -15.33
N PHE A 307 10.89 23.71 -14.16
CA PHE A 307 11.91 23.36 -13.15
C PHE A 307 12.89 24.48 -12.70
N VAL A 308 12.61 25.76 -12.95
CA VAL A 308 13.39 26.85 -12.33
C VAL A 308 12.89 26.99 -10.90
N PHE A 309 13.66 26.41 -9.96
CA PHE A 309 13.48 26.52 -8.52
C PHE A 309 13.70 27.97 -8.09
N ASP A 310 12.69 28.80 -8.28
CA ASP A 310 12.70 30.15 -7.73
C ASP A 310 12.17 30.07 -6.29
N TYR A 311 13.08 30.23 -5.33
CA TYR A 311 12.82 30.26 -3.87
C TYR A 311 11.69 31.23 -3.46
N THR A 312 11.32 32.15 -4.36
CA THR A 312 10.30 33.19 -4.21
C THR A 312 8.87 32.68 -4.03
N PHE A 313 8.56 31.40 -4.31
CA PHE A 313 7.18 30.89 -4.17
C PHE A 313 6.79 30.50 -2.74
N ALA A 314 7.75 30.05 -1.94
CA ALA A 314 7.50 29.70 -0.54
C ALA A 314 7.31 30.95 0.35
N GLU A 315 7.67 32.12 -0.16
CA GLU A 315 7.50 33.43 0.51
C GLU A 315 6.17 34.12 0.17
N LYS A 316 5.33 33.52 -0.69
CA LYS A 316 4.02 34.12 -1.00
C LYS A 316 3.10 34.02 0.22
N PRO A 317 2.43 35.12 0.61
CA PRO A 317 1.65 35.19 1.86
C PRO A 317 0.57 34.12 1.94
N LEU A 318 -0.03 33.72 0.81
CA LEU A 318 -1.02 32.65 0.77
C LEU A 318 -0.45 31.28 1.15
N SER A 319 0.78 30.94 0.74
CA SER A 319 1.38 29.65 1.14
C SER A 319 1.69 29.62 2.63
N ILE A 320 2.15 30.74 3.19
CA ILE A 320 2.40 30.88 4.64
C ILE A 320 1.10 30.69 5.42
N VAL A 321 0.00 31.34 5.01
CA VAL A 321 -1.31 31.20 5.66
C VAL A 321 -1.84 29.78 5.55
N LEU A 322 -1.80 29.16 4.36
CA LEU A 322 -2.25 27.78 4.17
C LEU A 322 -1.41 26.79 4.99
N SER A 323 -0.10 27.02 5.05
CA SER A 323 0.84 26.20 5.82
C SER A 323 0.59 26.30 7.33
N PHE A 324 0.37 27.52 7.83
CA PHE A 324 0.00 27.76 9.23
C PHE A 324 -1.31 27.05 9.58
N LEU A 325 -2.36 27.24 8.76
CA LEU A 325 -3.66 26.61 9.00
C LEU A 325 -3.56 25.08 8.93
N SER A 326 -2.75 24.52 8.00
CA SER A 326 -2.50 23.08 7.95
C SER A 326 -1.77 22.58 9.20
N ALA A 327 -0.76 23.31 9.69
CA ALA A 327 -0.03 22.93 10.90
C ALA A 327 -0.93 22.97 12.15
N VAL A 328 -1.77 24.00 12.29
CA VAL A 328 -2.77 24.08 13.37
C VAL A 328 -3.75 22.91 13.28
N SER A 329 -4.24 22.58 12.08
CA SER A 329 -5.14 21.45 11.88
C SER A 329 -4.49 20.11 12.23
N LEU A 330 -3.20 19.95 11.97
CA LEU A 330 -2.40 18.76 12.31
C LEU A 330 -2.30 18.60 13.83
N ILE A 331 -1.95 19.66 14.56
CA ILE A 331 -1.86 19.64 16.02
C ILE A 331 -3.19 19.22 16.64
N ILE A 332 -4.30 19.86 16.21
CA ILE A 332 -5.64 19.53 16.73
C ILE A 332 -6.03 18.09 16.36
N THR A 333 -5.69 17.64 15.14
CA THR A 333 -5.96 16.27 14.70
C THR A 333 -5.22 15.25 15.55
N ILE A 334 -3.92 15.45 15.83
CA ILE A 334 -3.15 14.55 16.68
C ILE A 334 -3.71 14.52 18.10
N PHE A 335 -4.07 15.68 18.67
CA PHE A 335 -4.70 15.74 19.99
C PHE A 335 -6.01 14.95 20.05
N LEU A 336 -6.91 15.14 19.08
CA LEU A 336 -8.19 14.43 19.00
C LEU A 336 -8.00 12.94 18.72
N LEU A 337 -6.98 12.58 17.95
CA LEU A 337 -6.63 11.20 17.64
C LEU A 337 -6.15 10.46 18.88
N VAL A 338 -5.23 11.06 19.64
CA VAL A 338 -4.73 10.53 20.92
C VAL A 338 -5.89 10.37 21.91
N LYS A 339 -6.79 11.35 22.00
CA LYS A 339 -8.02 11.25 22.82
C LYS A 339 -8.92 10.10 22.38
N THR A 340 -9.10 9.92 21.07
CA THR A 340 -9.90 8.82 20.49
C THR A 340 -9.29 7.45 20.82
N LEU A 341 -7.98 7.31 20.69
CA LEU A 341 -7.25 6.10 21.05
C LEU A 341 -7.36 5.80 22.54
N SER A 342 -7.32 6.82 23.41
CA SER A 342 -7.56 6.66 24.85
C SER A 342 -8.95 6.11 25.16
N TYR A 343 -10.00 6.62 24.49
CA TYR A 343 -11.35 6.10 24.65
C TYR A 343 -11.46 4.66 24.18
N MET A 344 -10.85 4.32 23.04
CA MET A 344 -10.79 2.94 22.57
C MET A 344 -10.05 2.04 23.57
N ASN A 345 -8.90 2.49 24.08
CA ASN A 345 -8.13 1.79 25.10
C ASN A 345 -9.00 1.47 26.33
N LYS A 346 -9.68 2.48 26.90
CA LYS A 346 -10.59 2.29 28.05
C LYS A 346 -11.80 1.42 27.75
N ALA A 347 -12.33 1.47 26.53
CA ALA A 347 -13.50 0.69 26.13
C ALA A 347 -13.18 -0.80 25.91
N TYR A 348 -11.91 -1.14 25.62
CA TYR A 348 -11.51 -2.48 25.20
C TYR A 348 -10.47 -3.15 26.10
N LEU A 349 -9.87 -2.46 27.08
CA LEU A 349 -8.79 -2.98 27.92
C LEU A 349 -9.04 -2.73 29.41
N LYS A 350 -8.71 -3.72 30.26
CA LYS A 350 -8.79 -3.64 31.72
C LYS A 350 -7.69 -2.75 32.32
N ASP A 351 -6.50 -2.70 31.70
CA ASP A 351 -5.37 -1.90 32.16
C ASP A 351 -5.06 -0.72 31.21
N PRO A 352 -5.25 0.54 31.64
CA PRO A 352 -4.99 1.69 30.79
C PRO A 352 -3.48 1.92 30.62
N LEU A 353 -3.01 1.92 29.36
CA LEU A 353 -1.74 2.52 28.91
C LEU A 353 -1.70 4.06 29.13
N GLN A 354 -1.90 4.52 30.37
CA GLN A 354 -2.13 5.92 30.74
C GLN A 354 -0.87 6.78 30.59
N ASP A 355 0.31 6.25 30.93
CA ASP A 355 1.57 7.01 30.99
C ASP A 355 2.12 7.40 29.62
N SER A 356 1.74 6.66 28.57
CA SER A 356 2.24 6.89 27.21
C SER A 356 1.48 8.00 26.46
N LEU A 357 0.25 8.31 26.88
CA LEU A 357 -0.68 9.18 26.15
C LEU A 357 -0.24 10.66 26.16
N PHE A 358 0.36 11.10 27.25
CA PHE A 358 0.95 12.42 27.39
C PHE A 358 2.14 12.62 26.44
N LEU A 359 3.06 11.64 26.39
CA LEU A 359 4.21 11.64 25.49
C LEU A 359 3.81 11.71 24.01
N TYR A 360 2.72 11.04 23.62
CA TYR A 360 2.19 11.14 22.25
C TYR A 360 1.56 12.49 21.94
N SER A 361 0.83 13.08 22.88
CA SER A 361 0.29 14.44 22.67
C SER A 361 1.39 15.50 22.55
N LEU A 362 2.46 15.37 23.35
CA LEU A 362 3.62 16.26 23.33
C LEU A 362 4.39 16.12 22.01
N GLY A 363 4.63 14.89 21.55
CA GLY A 363 5.30 14.64 20.27
C GLY A 363 4.54 15.21 19.07
N GLY A 364 3.21 15.17 19.09
CA GLY A 364 2.37 15.79 18.05
C GLY A 364 2.46 17.31 18.00
N VAL A 365 2.55 17.96 19.17
CA VAL A 365 2.75 19.42 19.26
C VAL A 365 4.12 19.81 18.72
N VAL A 366 5.16 19.06 19.07
CA VAL A 366 6.53 19.27 18.57
C VAL A 366 6.60 19.09 17.05
N LEU A 367 5.92 18.08 16.50
CA LEU A 367 5.83 17.89 15.05
C LEU A 367 5.10 19.02 14.34
N GLY A 368 3.95 19.44 14.84
CA GLY A 368 3.22 20.58 14.26
C GLY A 368 4.00 21.89 14.33
N PHE A 369 4.81 22.06 15.38
CA PHE A 369 5.72 23.19 15.51
C PHE A 369 6.82 23.14 14.44
N PHE A 370 7.51 22.01 14.26
CA PHE A 370 8.52 21.88 13.21
C PHE A 370 7.94 22.05 11.81
N ALA A 371 6.80 21.43 11.51
CA ALA A 371 6.10 21.58 10.23
C ALA A 371 5.80 23.06 9.95
N PHE A 372 5.25 23.79 10.93
CA PHE A 372 4.99 25.23 10.78
C PHE A 372 6.26 26.02 10.41
N PHE A 373 7.38 25.78 11.10
CA PHE A 373 8.62 26.50 10.85
C PHE A 373 9.23 26.15 9.49
N LEU A 374 9.23 24.87 9.10
CA LEU A 374 9.71 24.41 7.80
C LEU A 374 8.89 25.00 6.65
N TYR A 375 7.56 25.04 6.81
CA TYR A 375 6.69 25.54 5.75
C TYR A 375 6.65 27.06 5.65
N SER A 376 6.81 27.78 6.77
CA SER A 376 6.65 29.24 6.82
C SER A 376 7.96 30.00 6.65
N PHE A 377 9.10 29.37 6.94
CA PHE A 377 10.42 30.00 6.88
C PHE A 377 11.43 29.10 6.12
N PRO A 378 11.41 29.14 4.78
CA PRO A 378 12.30 28.32 3.94
C PRO A 378 13.78 28.58 4.19
N SER A 379 14.15 29.78 4.64
CA SER A 379 15.52 30.14 5.03
C SER A 379 16.03 29.37 6.26
N LEU A 380 15.12 28.88 7.10
CA LEU A 380 15.43 28.07 8.28
C LEU A 380 15.43 26.56 7.98
N ASN A 381 15.07 26.16 6.76
CA ASN A 381 14.91 24.76 6.35
C ASN A 381 16.20 23.96 6.60
N THR A 382 17.38 24.48 6.24
CA THR A 382 18.68 23.80 6.47
C THR A 382 18.98 23.51 7.93
N THR A 383 18.42 24.29 8.87
CA THR A 383 18.67 24.14 10.31
C THR A 383 17.67 23.19 10.97
N PHE A 384 16.42 23.18 10.47
CA PHE A 384 15.32 22.47 11.12
C PHE A 384 14.92 21.15 10.44
N VAL A 385 15.34 20.89 9.20
CA VAL A 385 15.01 19.64 8.47
C VAL A 385 15.53 18.40 9.18
N PHE A 386 16.78 18.42 9.64
CA PHE A 386 17.37 17.24 10.27
C PHE A 386 16.76 16.96 11.66
N PRO A 387 16.60 17.96 12.55
CA PRO A 387 15.86 17.77 13.80
C PRO A 387 14.40 17.34 13.58
N SER A 388 13.68 17.94 12.62
CA SER A 388 12.29 17.58 12.35
C SER A 388 12.14 16.15 11.84
N ALA A 389 13.04 15.70 10.96
CA ALA A 389 13.06 14.34 10.46
C ALA A 389 13.33 13.33 11.59
N ILE A 390 14.31 13.59 12.47
CA ILE A 390 14.60 12.73 13.62
C ILE A 390 13.39 12.66 14.57
N PHE A 391 12.81 13.80 14.92
CA PHE A 391 11.63 13.84 15.79
C PHE A 391 10.42 13.16 15.15
N GLY A 392 10.19 13.38 13.87
CA GLY A 392 9.13 12.75 13.09
C GLY A 392 9.26 11.23 13.08
N VAL A 393 10.41 10.72 12.70
CA VAL A 393 10.69 9.27 12.69
C VAL A 393 10.54 8.68 14.10
N THR A 394 11.05 9.34 15.13
CA THR A 394 10.95 8.87 16.52
C THR A 394 9.50 8.84 17.00
N PHE A 395 8.73 9.90 16.76
CA PHE A 395 7.32 9.98 17.12
C PHE A 395 6.51 8.90 16.41
N ILE A 396 6.70 8.76 15.10
CA ILE A 396 6.03 7.75 14.27
C ILE A 396 6.35 6.35 14.78
N ALA A 397 7.62 6.04 15.07
CA ALA A 397 8.03 4.76 15.60
C ALA A 397 7.35 4.45 16.95
N LEU A 398 7.32 5.43 17.87
CA LEU A 398 6.64 5.29 19.15
C LEU A 398 5.12 5.11 18.97
N PHE A 399 4.49 5.83 18.06
CA PHE A 399 3.06 5.75 17.80
C PHE A 399 2.67 4.41 17.16
N ILE A 400 3.44 3.94 16.17
CA ILE A 400 3.24 2.64 15.54
C ILE A 400 3.40 1.54 16.59
N ASN A 401 4.41 1.62 17.46
CA ASN A 401 4.58 0.67 18.55
C ASN A 401 3.37 0.65 19.50
N TYR A 402 2.81 1.83 19.84
CA TYR A 402 1.57 1.92 20.62
C TYR A 402 0.40 1.22 19.92
N VAL A 403 0.19 1.49 18.64
CA VAL A 403 -0.87 0.86 17.84
C VAL A 403 -0.69 -0.66 17.78
N ILE A 404 0.54 -1.15 17.61
CA ILE A 404 0.85 -2.59 17.60
C ILE A 404 0.52 -3.21 18.97
N LYS A 405 0.94 -2.57 20.07
CA LYS A 405 0.61 -3.03 21.43
C LYS A 405 -0.89 -3.11 21.65
N LEU A 406 -1.62 -2.03 21.31
CA LEU A 406 -3.08 -1.97 21.44
C LEU A 406 -3.76 -3.08 20.62
N LYS A 407 -3.30 -3.30 19.38
CA LYS A 407 -3.82 -4.37 18.51
C LYS A 407 -3.53 -5.77 19.08
N LYS A 408 -2.38 -5.97 19.70
CA LYS A 408 -2.02 -7.24 20.36
C LYS A 408 -2.91 -7.50 21.57
N GLN A 409 -3.16 -6.50 22.40
CA GLN A 409 -4.00 -6.64 23.59
C GLN A 409 -5.48 -6.87 23.25
N ILE A 410 -6.02 -6.13 22.27
CA ILE A 410 -7.38 -6.40 21.72
C ILE A 410 -7.49 -7.84 21.19
N SER A 411 -6.36 -8.44 20.78
CA SER A 411 -6.32 -9.82 20.31
C SER A 411 -6.29 -10.87 21.41
N THR A 412 -5.82 -10.55 22.62
CA THR A 412 -5.66 -11.50 23.74
C THR A 412 -6.88 -11.52 24.67
N ASP A 413 -7.50 -10.37 24.96
CA ASP A 413 -8.59 -10.23 25.95
C ASP A 413 -9.95 -10.84 25.53
N ASN A 414 -10.04 -11.48 24.36
CA ASN A 414 -11.27 -12.08 23.84
C ASN A 414 -11.12 -13.59 23.54
N LYS A 415 -10.14 -14.25 24.16
CA LYS A 415 -10.00 -15.72 24.18
C LYS A 415 -10.65 -16.37 25.40
N GLU A 416 -11.13 -15.57 26.34
CA GLU A 416 -12.09 -15.94 27.39
C GLU A 416 -13.50 -15.60 26.93
#